data_AF-U7PLH5-F1
#
_entry.id   AF-U7PLH5-F1
#
_cell.length_a   1.000
_cell.length_b   1.000
_cell.length_c   1.000
_cell.angle_alpha   90.00
_cell.angle_beta   90.00
_cell.angle_gamma   90.00
#
_symmetry.space_group_name_H-M   'P 1'
#
loop_
_entity.id
_entity.type
_entity.pdbx_description
1 polymer ?
#
loop_
_entity_poly.entity_id
_entity_poly.type
_entity_poly.pdbx_seq_one_letter_code
_entity_poly.pdbx_strand_id
1 'polypeptide(L)'
;MLTQCRAAHRPRQPQLRQALECASRTVDCSNTRGASSTPGSLMAFHTARRARICGGRAGMAQMASMASSRRAARTSLPPPLSTPHGLRFFSTTFAPRQRQADAATAAASRPQPVTLPDLDKVAALVNGARDRLLSHPGVPSEGETATALRICSEAADLIMDAAVQPQLSSIDHQSDTAASTLLSLDGRKTAAAPAAADPTVDAAPRLRRAIDQISDAAYMIADEPRVFLTPQLLEQYVQIQARLGRPESLPHVLSLYASKPAPAPAPAAGGPITYKTQNPRRPSSAVGARVAATALEAALAAQNLDAAVGVIEHTYAAPAFVRAKLLRHGLLPAFVVVGVPAATYSLASKLATLQETMDTTTATSLSFAAILAYIAFTGTIGVVANTTANDQMRRVTWAPGTPLRERWLREEERAALDSVACAFGFREAHRFGEEEGTEFQALREYIMRKGMLLDQIELMEGMSS
;
A
#
# COMPACT_ATOMS: atom_id res chain seq x y z
N MET A 1 15.66 43.06 12.76
CA MET A 1 15.65 42.79 14.21
C MET A 1 15.14 41.37 14.42
N LEU A 2 16.03 40.49 14.91
CA LEU A 2 15.79 39.27 15.72
C LEU A 2 14.75 38.29 15.16
N THR A 3 15.13 37.28 14.37
CA THR A 3 15.81 36.02 14.79
C THR A 3 15.11 35.34 15.98
N GLN A 4 14.41 34.21 15.76
CA GLN A 4 14.67 32.92 16.42
C GLN A 4 13.50 31.89 16.40
N CYS A 5 13.93 30.63 16.22
CA CYS A 5 13.48 29.42 16.93
C CYS A 5 12.20 28.65 16.49
N ARG A 6 12.40 27.73 15.53
CA ARG A 6 12.54 26.27 15.74
C ARG A 6 11.80 25.67 16.96
N ALA A 7 10.71 24.90 16.73
CA ALA A 7 10.30 23.76 17.56
C ALA A 7 9.15 22.92 16.93
N ALA A 8 9.11 21.63 17.29
CA ALA A 8 8.00 20.67 17.21
C ALA A 8 7.72 20.03 15.83
N HIS A 9 7.40 18.74 15.65
CA HIS A 9 7.14 17.61 16.55
C HIS A 9 7.21 16.32 15.68
N ARG A 10 8.03 15.32 16.04
CA ARG A 10 7.93 13.95 15.46
C ARG A 10 7.01 13.10 16.35
N PRO A 11 5.99 12.39 15.84
CA PRO A 11 5.32 11.33 16.58
C PRO A 11 6.00 9.98 16.36
N ARG A 12 6.00 9.18 17.43
CA ARG A 12 6.61 7.86 17.59
C ARG A 12 5.78 6.78 16.88
N GLN A 13 6.41 5.96 16.05
CA GLN A 13 5.95 4.61 15.71
C GLN A 13 7.15 3.64 15.62
N PRO A 14 7.47 2.90 16.71
CA PRO A 14 8.34 1.72 16.57
C PRO A 14 7.84 0.49 17.34
N GLN A 15 6.52 0.26 17.45
CA GLN A 15 5.96 -0.88 18.21
C GLN A 15 5.25 -1.93 17.35
N LEU A 16 4.89 -1.62 16.09
CA LEU A 16 4.12 -2.52 15.22
C LEU A 16 4.98 -3.36 14.25
N ARG A 17 6.27 -3.02 14.08
CA ARG A 17 7.21 -3.82 13.26
C ARG A 17 7.75 -5.06 13.97
N GLN A 18 7.93 -5.02 15.29
CA GLN A 18 8.45 -6.17 16.06
C GLN A 18 7.44 -7.33 16.19
N ALA A 19 6.12 -7.06 16.15
CA ALA A 19 5.11 -8.11 16.26
C ALA A 19 4.92 -8.93 14.97
N LEU A 20 5.26 -8.37 13.79
CA LEU A 20 5.14 -9.05 12.49
C LEU A 20 6.40 -9.85 12.11
N GLU A 21 7.58 -9.48 12.64
CA GLU A 21 8.83 -10.23 12.43
C GLU A 21 8.95 -11.50 13.29
N CYS A 22 8.23 -11.60 14.41
CA CYS A 22 8.21 -12.81 15.24
C CYS A 22 7.26 -13.91 14.74
N ALA A 23 6.20 -13.57 13.99
CA ALA A 23 5.25 -14.56 13.45
C ALA A 23 5.71 -15.20 12.13
N SER A 24 6.72 -14.62 11.48
CA SER A 24 7.22 -15.06 10.18
C SER A 24 8.37 -16.07 10.26
N ARG A 25 8.88 -16.37 11.47
CA ARG A 25 10.04 -17.26 11.70
C ARG A 25 9.70 -18.63 12.28
N THR A 26 8.42 -18.98 12.42
CA THR A 26 7.97 -20.23 13.06
C THR A 26 7.35 -21.25 12.11
N VAL A 27 7.43 -21.05 10.78
CA VAL A 27 6.78 -21.92 9.76
C VAL A 27 7.79 -22.69 8.88
N ASP A 28 9.07 -22.75 9.27
CA ASP A 28 10.11 -23.51 8.56
C ASP A 28 10.82 -24.50 9.48
N CYS A 29 10.16 -25.62 9.80
CA CYS A 29 10.79 -26.82 10.36
C CYS A 29 9.79 -27.98 10.31
N SER A 30 9.77 -28.78 9.24
CA SER A 30 9.39 -30.22 9.22
C SER A 30 9.25 -30.72 7.77
N ASN A 31 10.37 -31.02 7.11
CA ASN A 31 10.36 -31.93 5.96
C ASN A 31 11.74 -32.57 5.78
N THR A 32 11.88 -33.84 6.16
CA THR A 32 12.87 -34.80 5.58
C THR A 32 12.69 -36.18 6.23
N ARG A 33 12.92 -37.23 5.43
CA ARG A 33 12.76 -38.68 5.64
C ARG A 33 11.37 -39.20 5.27
N GLY A 34 11.19 -40.16 4.40
CA GLY A 34 12.13 -41.06 3.70
C GLY A 34 11.26 -42.15 3.06
N ALA A 35 11.58 -42.48 1.81
CA ALA A 35 10.81 -43.34 0.93
C ALA A 35 10.68 -44.80 1.42
N SER A 36 9.55 -45.45 1.11
CA SER A 36 9.47 -46.64 0.21
C SER A 36 8.22 -47.52 0.43
N SER A 37 7.75 -48.12 -0.67
CA SER A 37 6.83 -49.27 -0.81
C SER A 37 5.29 -49.04 -0.85
N THR A 38 4.82 -48.78 -2.08
CA THR A 38 3.75 -49.43 -2.90
C THR A 38 2.54 -50.20 -2.32
N PRO A 39 1.42 -50.30 -3.09
CA PRO A 39 0.04 -50.29 -2.58
C PRO A 39 -0.73 -51.62 -2.75
N GLY A 40 -1.84 -51.75 -2.02
CA GLY A 40 -2.79 -52.87 -2.09
C GLY A 40 -4.23 -52.40 -2.26
N SER A 41 -4.84 -52.90 -3.34
CA SER A 41 -6.22 -52.72 -3.84
C SER A 41 -7.29 -53.40 -2.98
N LEU A 42 -8.51 -52.85 -2.94
CA LEU A 42 -9.85 -53.52 -2.88
C LEU A 42 -10.92 -52.41 -2.77
N MET A 43 -11.72 -52.15 -3.82
CA MET A 43 -13.08 -52.67 -4.07
C MET A 43 -14.11 -52.29 -2.98
N ALA A 44 -15.38 -51.96 -3.22
CA ALA A 44 -16.21 -51.54 -4.34
C ALA A 44 -17.65 -51.38 -3.80
N PHE A 45 -18.54 -50.71 -4.54
CA PHE A 45 -20.02 -50.77 -4.52
C PHE A 45 -20.81 -50.35 -3.25
N HIS A 46 -21.67 -49.32 -3.34
CA HIS A 46 -23.08 -49.51 -3.73
C HIS A 46 -23.84 -48.18 -3.90
N THR A 47 -24.79 -48.23 -4.82
CA THR A 47 -25.66 -47.20 -5.40
C THR A 47 -27.03 -47.11 -4.70
N ALA A 48 -27.75 -46.01 -5.03
CA ALA A 48 -29.19 -45.75 -4.89
C ALA A 48 -29.66 -45.26 -3.50
N ARG A 49 -30.65 -44.36 -3.32
CA ARG A 49 -31.86 -44.10 -4.11
C ARG A 49 -32.51 -42.76 -3.66
N ARG A 50 -33.16 -42.08 -4.61
CA ARG A 50 -34.08 -40.93 -4.42
C ARG A 50 -35.26 -41.27 -3.50
N ALA A 51 -35.72 -40.30 -2.69
CA ALA A 51 -37.15 -40.07 -2.46
C ALA A 51 -37.40 -38.60 -2.08
N ARG A 52 -38.43 -38.04 -2.71
CA ARG A 52 -38.92 -36.65 -2.64
C ARG A 52 -40.20 -36.72 -1.78
N ILE A 53 -40.33 -35.92 -0.72
CA ILE A 53 -41.60 -35.74 0.00
C ILE A 53 -41.83 -34.24 0.19
N CYS A 54 -42.97 -33.76 -0.32
CA CYS A 54 -43.56 -32.46 -0.09
C CYS A 54 -44.46 -32.50 1.15
N GLY A 55 -44.62 -31.35 1.80
CA GLY A 55 -45.53 -31.11 2.93
C GLY A 55 -44.76 -30.44 4.05
N GLY A 56 -45.19 -29.36 4.68
CA GLY A 56 -46.43 -28.60 4.65
C GLY A 56 -46.28 -27.48 5.70
N ARG A 57 -47.09 -26.44 5.53
CA ARG A 57 -47.30 -25.26 6.39
C ARG A 57 -47.03 -25.48 7.90
N ALA A 58 -46.41 -24.49 8.56
CA ALA A 58 -47.02 -23.73 9.68
C ALA A 58 -45.98 -22.92 10.50
N GLY A 59 -46.26 -21.62 10.69
CA GLY A 59 -45.95 -20.80 11.89
C GLY A 59 -44.48 -20.53 12.22
N MET A 60 -44.03 -19.34 12.63
CA MET A 60 -44.69 -18.27 13.36
C MET A 60 -44.12 -16.90 12.96
N ALA A 61 -45.00 -15.91 12.99
CA ALA A 61 -44.66 -14.51 13.18
C ALA A 61 -44.48 -14.22 14.69
N GLN A 62 -43.65 -13.23 15.03
CA GLN A 62 -43.50 -12.44 16.29
C GLN A 62 -41.99 -12.22 16.56
N MET A 63 -41.45 -11.05 16.90
CA MET A 63 -42.00 -9.74 17.24
C MET A 63 -41.04 -8.64 16.75
N ALA A 64 -41.64 -7.53 16.36
CA ALA A 64 -41.01 -6.22 16.30
C ALA A 64 -41.00 -5.55 17.70
N SER A 65 -40.26 -4.45 17.81
CA SER A 65 -40.33 -3.42 18.85
C SER A 65 -39.56 -3.68 20.15
N MET A 66 -38.40 -3.02 20.27
CA MET A 66 -38.16 -2.11 21.40
C MET A 66 -37.15 -1.03 20.99
N ALA A 67 -37.69 0.17 20.80
CA ALA A 67 -36.95 1.42 20.77
C ALA A 67 -36.74 1.95 22.20
N SER A 68 -35.82 2.91 22.32
CA SER A 68 -35.64 3.82 23.47
C SER A 68 -34.86 3.27 24.67
N SER A 69 -33.60 3.69 24.82
CA SER A 69 -33.30 4.85 25.69
C SER A 69 -31.79 5.10 25.73
N ARG A 70 -31.39 6.32 25.35
CA ARG A 70 -30.04 6.85 25.53
C ARG A 70 -29.79 7.07 27.02
N ARG A 71 -28.66 6.59 27.56
CA ARG A 71 -28.02 7.23 28.72
C ARG A 71 -26.51 7.09 28.65
N ALA A 72 -25.88 8.25 28.56
CA ALA A 72 -24.46 8.46 28.70
C ALA A 72 -24.01 8.15 30.13
N ALA A 73 -22.87 7.48 30.28
CA ALA A 73 -22.07 7.51 31.49
C ALA A 73 -20.60 7.54 31.07
N ARG A 74 -20.04 8.75 31.07
CA ARG A 74 -18.60 9.01 31.10
C ARG A 74 -18.08 8.58 32.47
N THR A 75 -17.03 7.76 32.50
CA THR A 75 -16.16 7.63 33.67
C THR A 75 -14.71 7.79 33.23
N SER A 76 -14.21 8.98 33.55
CA SER A 76 -12.81 9.39 33.56
C SER A 76 -12.00 8.57 34.56
N LEU A 77 -10.84 8.08 34.15
CA LEU A 77 -9.78 7.62 35.06
C LEU A 77 -8.50 8.43 34.77
N PRO A 78 -7.89 9.08 35.79
CA PRO A 78 -6.71 9.93 35.64
C PRO A 78 -5.39 9.14 35.76
N PRO A 79 -4.25 9.66 35.27
CA PRO A 79 -2.94 9.04 35.46
C PRO A 79 -2.24 9.58 36.72
N PRO A 80 -1.43 8.79 37.44
CA PRO A 80 -0.55 9.33 38.47
C PRO A 80 0.87 9.64 37.96
N LEU A 81 1.37 10.75 38.48
CA LEU A 81 2.67 11.40 38.30
C LEU A 81 3.87 10.67 38.95
N SER A 82 5.04 10.96 38.38
CA SER A 82 6.34 11.30 39.02
C SER A 82 6.91 10.43 40.14
N THR A 83 8.18 10.02 39.98
CA THR A 83 9.32 10.68 40.67
C THR A 83 10.69 10.17 40.19
N PRO A 84 11.77 10.98 40.35
CA PRO A 84 13.12 10.78 39.82
C PRO A 84 14.14 10.34 40.91
N HIS A 85 15.34 9.87 40.52
CA HIS A 85 16.64 10.17 41.16
C HIS A 85 17.78 9.23 40.71
N GLY A 86 19.00 9.80 40.66
CA GLY A 86 20.25 9.11 41.01
C GLY A 86 21.10 8.63 39.82
N LEU A 87 21.99 9.45 39.25
CA LEU A 87 23.38 9.73 39.67
C LEU A 87 24.42 8.63 39.37
N ARG A 88 25.37 9.03 38.50
CA ARG A 88 26.82 8.73 38.52
C ARG A 88 27.24 7.32 38.07
N PHE A 89 28.30 7.09 37.27
CA PHE A 89 29.69 7.53 37.46
C PHE A 89 30.60 7.18 36.25
N PHE A 90 31.67 7.98 36.07
CA PHE A 90 33.05 7.67 35.62
C PHE A 90 33.30 7.05 34.22
N SER A 91 33.89 7.78 33.27
CA SER A 91 35.33 8.16 33.10
C SER A 91 36.15 7.09 32.39
N THR A 92 36.61 7.38 31.18
CA THR A 92 38.03 7.20 30.81
C THR A 92 38.44 8.21 29.73
N THR A 93 39.45 8.96 30.14
CA THR A 93 40.27 9.94 29.45
C THR A 93 41.12 9.28 28.36
N PHE A 94 41.24 9.87 27.17
CA PHE A 94 42.51 9.88 26.43
C PHE A 94 42.68 11.19 25.66
N ALA A 95 43.83 11.80 25.89
CA ALA A 95 44.22 13.16 25.54
C ALA A 95 44.79 13.27 24.11
N PRO A 96 44.91 14.50 23.56
CA PRO A 96 45.32 14.75 22.18
C PRO A 96 46.83 15.04 22.08
N ARG A 97 47.55 14.44 21.13
CA ARG A 97 48.89 14.89 20.68
C ARG A 97 49.38 14.04 19.51
N GLN A 98 49.45 14.62 18.32
CA GLN A 98 50.72 14.84 17.60
C GLN A 98 50.37 15.52 16.27
N ARG A 99 50.72 16.81 16.18
CA ARG A 99 50.81 17.56 14.92
C ARG A 99 52.09 17.12 14.19
N GLN A 100 52.08 17.38 12.87
CA GLN A 100 53.25 17.48 11.98
C GLN A 100 53.89 16.16 11.54
N ALA A 101 53.41 15.58 10.43
CA ALA A 101 54.28 14.90 9.46
C ALA A 101 53.66 14.58 8.07
N ASP A 102 52.47 15.07 7.66
CA ASP A 102 51.88 14.62 6.38
C ASP A 102 51.50 15.74 5.40
N ALA A 103 52.22 16.87 5.44
CA ALA A 103 51.98 18.00 4.52
C ALA A 103 52.73 17.89 3.17
N ALA A 104 53.40 16.77 2.86
CA ALA A 104 54.27 16.65 1.67
C ALA A 104 53.89 15.54 0.67
N THR A 105 52.81 14.77 0.92
CA THR A 105 52.41 13.66 0.03
C THR A 105 50.90 13.61 -0.20
N ALA A 106 50.24 14.77 -0.25
CA ALA A 106 48.80 14.91 -0.53
C ALA A 106 48.51 15.66 -1.85
N ALA A 107 49.52 15.79 -2.72
CA ALA A 107 49.40 16.48 -4.01
C ALA A 107 49.01 15.56 -5.19
N ALA A 108 48.52 14.34 -4.92
CA ALA A 108 48.25 13.33 -5.95
C ALA A 108 46.94 12.56 -5.72
N SER A 109 45.84 13.25 -5.47
CA SER A 109 44.48 12.69 -5.65
C SER A 109 43.47 13.81 -5.86
N ARG A 110 43.47 14.37 -7.07
CA ARG A 110 42.42 15.25 -7.56
C ARG A 110 41.09 14.49 -7.47
N PRO A 111 40.05 14.99 -6.77
CA PRO A 111 38.75 14.34 -6.76
C PRO A 111 38.23 14.38 -8.21
N GLN A 112 37.98 13.21 -8.80
CA GLN A 112 37.38 13.15 -10.12
C GLN A 112 36.01 13.82 -10.05
N PRO A 113 35.69 14.78 -10.95
CA PRO A 113 34.34 15.29 -11.05
C PRO A 113 33.44 14.12 -11.44
N VAL A 114 32.44 13.85 -10.60
CA VAL A 114 31.39 12.87 -10.88
C VAL A 114 30.75 13.31 -12.20
N THR A 115 31.10 12.61 -13.27
CA THR A 115 30.66 12.97 -14.62
C THR A 115 29.20 12.55 -14.69
N LEU A 116 28.29 13.50 -14.90
CA LEU A 116 26.87 13.22 -15.15
C LEU A 116 26.77 12.03 -16.10
N PRO A 117 25.99 10.97 -15.78
CA PRO A 117 25.81 9.86 -16.69
C PRO A 117 25.33 10.41 -18.02
N ASP A 118 25.95 9.95 -19.10
CA ASP A 118 25.60 10.38 -20.45
C ASP A 118 24.16 9.96 -20.72
N LEU A 119 23.26 10.91 -20.50
CA LEU A 119 21.83 10.70 -20.39
C LEU A 119 21.26 10.07 -21.66
N ASP A 120 21.83 10.43 -22.80
CA ASP A 120 21.48 9.90 -24.11
C ASP A 120 21.87 8.41 -24.24
N LYS A 121 22.98 7.98 -23.63
CA LYS A 121 23.36 6.55 -23.60
C LYS A 121 22.41 5.72 -22.74
N VAL A 122 21.99 6.26 -21.59
CA VAL A 122 21.04 5.59 -20.70
C VAL A 122 19.69 5.41 -21.42
N ALA A 123 19.20 6.48 -22.05
CA ALA A 123 17.99 6.42 -22.86
C ALA A 123 18.12 5.45 -24.05
N ALA A 124 19.26 5.44 -24.75
CA ALA A 124 19.50 4.51 -25.85
C ALA A 124 19.53 3.05 -25.39
N LEU A 125 20.06 2.76 -24.21
CA LEU A 125 20.07 1.41 -23.62
C LEU A 125 18.64 0.95 -23.33
N VAL A 126 17.83 1.80 -22.70
CA VAL A 126 16.41 1.51 -22.39
C VAL A 126 15.59 1.30 -23.66
N ASN A 127 15.75 2.18 -24.66
CA ASN A 127 15.10 2.01 -25.97
C ASN A 127 15.57 0.73 -26.68
N GLY A 128 16.85 0.38 -26.60
CA GLY A 128 17.37 -0.87 -27.13
C GLY A 128 16.78 -2.10 -26.44
N ALA A 129 16.56 -2.05 -25.11
CA ALA A 129 15.90 -3.13 -24.37
C ALA A 129 14.41 -3.26 -24.77
N ARG A 130 13.72 -2.12 -24.93
CA ARG A 130 12.34 -2.07 -25.45
C ARG A 130 12.26 -2.70 -26.84
N ASP A 131 13.09 -2.25 -27.78
CA ASP A 131 13.04 -2.69 -29.17
C ASP A 131 13.38 -4.18 -29.31
N ARG A 132 14.25 -4.72 -28.45
CA ARG A 132 14.53 -6.17 -28.37
C ARG A 132 13.31 -6.99 -27.94
N LEU A 133 12.51 -6.49 -27.00
CA LEU A 133 11.28 -7.17 -26.60
C LEU A 133 10.19 -7.07 -27.67
N LEU A 134 10.01 -5.88 -28.26
CA LEU A 134 8.97 -5.64 -29.26
C LEU A 134 9.24 -6.36 -30.58
N SER A 135 10.51 -6.56 -30.93
CA SER A 135 10.92 -7.32 -32.14
C SER A 135 10.82 -8.84 -31.98
N HIS A 136 10.57 -9.36 -30.78
CA HIS A 136 10.50 -10.79 -30.56
C HIS A 136 9.26 -11.40 -31.27
N PRO A 137 9.43 -12.40 -32.16
CA PRO A 137 8.35 -12.92 -33.00
C PRO A 137 7.34 -13.78 -32.23
N GLY A 138 7.66 -14.22 -31.01
CA GLY A 138 6.78 -14.99 -30.12
C GLY A 138 6.36 -14.21 -28.87
N VAL A 139 5.52 -14.83 -28.04
CA VAL A 139 5.19 -14.33 -26.69
C VAL A 139 6.50 -14.25 -25.88
N PRO A 140 6.95 -13.04 -25.46
CA PRO A 140 8.17 -12.91 -24.67
C PRO A 140 7.99 -13.62 -23.33
N SER A 141 9.05 -14.28 -22.87
CA SER A 141 9.02 -14.94 -21.56
C SER A 141 8.92 -13.90 -20.43
N GLU A 142 8.31 -14.27 -19.30
CA GLU A 142 8.21 -13.39 -18.13
C GLU A 142 9.60 -12.89 -17.70
N GLY A 143 10.62 -13.74 -17.77
CA GLY A 143 12.00 -13.38 -17.44
C GLY A 143 12.58 -12.28 -18.34
N GLU A 144 12.32 -12.31 -19.64
CA GLU A 144 12.79 -11.27 -20.58
C GLU A 144 12.10 -9.93 -20.30
N THR A 145 10.79 -9.95 -20.04
CA THR A 145 10.02 -8.75 -19.69
C THR A 145 10.48 -8.13 -18.36
N ALA A 146 10.73 -8.97 -17.34
CA ALA A 146 11.29 -8.55 -16.07
C ALA A 146 12.71 -7.97 -16.23
N THR A 147 13.51 -8.53 -17.13
CA THR A 147 14.87 -8.05 -17.38
C THR A 147 14.86 -6.66 -18.03
N ALA A 148 13.95 -6.40 -18.98
CA ALA A 148 13.83 -5.08 -19.58
C ALA A 148 13.28 -4.03 -18.59
N LEU A 149 12.30 -4.38 -17.75
CA LEU A 149 11.84 -3.49 -16.69
C LEU A 149 12.94 -3.23 -15.65
N ARG A 150 13.75 -4.24 -15.31
CA ARG A 150 14.91 -4.06 -14.44
C ARG A 150 15.90 -3.05 -15.03
N ILE A 151 16.21 -3.16 -16.32
CA ILE A 151 17.04 -2.18 -17.03
C ILE A 151 16.45 -0.77 -16.91
N CYS A 152 15.12 -0.63 -17.06
CA CYS A 152 14.44 0.65 -16.87
C CYS A 152 14.56 1.16 -15.43
N SER A 153 14.47 0.27 -14.43
CA SER A 153 14.62 0.65 -13.02
C SER A 153 16.05 1.08 -12.66
N GLU A 154 17.06 0.37 -13.17
CA GLU A 154 18.46 0.74 -12.98
C GLU A 154 18.75 2.10 -13.65
N ALA A 155 18.20 2.34 -14.84
CA ALA A 155 18.29 3.63 -15.51
C ALA A 155 17.61 4.75 -14.72
N ALA A 156 16.42 4.50 -14.16
CA ALA A 156 15.71 5.47 -13.32
C ALA A 156 16.51 5.80 -12.05
N ASP A 157 17.12 4.80 -11.42
CA ASP A 157 17.94 4.96 -10.22
C ASP A 157 19.19 5.79 -10.50
N LEU A 158 19.89 5.50 -11.59
CA LEU A 158 21.07 6.26 -12.01
C LEU A 158 20.73 7.73 -12.28
N ILE A 159 19.58 8.01 -12.88
CA ILE A 159 19.15 9.37 -13.20
C ILE A 159 18.70 10.12 -11.95
N MET A 160 17.94 9.48 -11.07
CA MET A 160 17.45 10.11 -9.84
C MET A 160 18.59 10.34 -8.84
N ASP A 161 19.51 9.39 -8.66
CA ASP A 161 20.71 9.61 -7.85
C ASP A 161 21.56 10.73 -8.45
N ALA A 162 21.76 10.74 -9.78
CA ALA A 162 22.48 11.81 -10.46
C ALA A 162 21.76 13.16 -10.46
N ALA A 163 20.45 13.22 -10.23
CA ALA A 163 19.69 14.47 -10.10
C ALA A 163 19.65 14.97 -8.64
N VAL A 164 19.60 14.06 -7.67
CA VAL A 164 19.56 14.38 -6.23
C VAL A 164 20.94 14.80 -5.71
N GLN A 165 22.03 14.16 -6.17
CA GLN A 165 23.40 14.50 -5.75
C GLN A 165 23.85 15.95 -6.10
N PRO A 166 23.59 16.49 -7.32
CA PRO A 166 23.98 17.85 -7.66
C PRO A 166 23.09 18.91 -7.02
N GLN A 167 21.82 18.61 -6.71
CA GLN A 167 20.95 19.56 -6.00
C GLN A 167 21.43 19.77 -4.56
N LEU A 168 21.83 18.70 -3.85
CA LEU A 168 22.38 18.85 -2.49
C LEU A 168 23.73 19.56 -2.47
N SER A 169 24.61 19.28 -3.43
CA SER A 169 25.94 19.90 -3.47
C SER A 169 25.94 21.33 -4.04
N SER A 170 25.02 21.67 -4.95
CA SER A 170 24.90 23.04 -5.46
C SER A 170 24.25 23.98 -4.45
N ILE A 171 23.34 23.51 -3.59
CA ILE A 171 22.74 24.35 -2.54
C ILE A 171 23.80 24.77 -1.51
N ASP A 172 24.71 23.88 -1.10
CA ASP A 172 25.79 24.21 -0.17
C ASP A 172 26.86 25.14 -0.77
N HIS A 173 27.13 25.05 -2.08
CA HIS A 173 28.12 25.91 -2.74
C HIS A 173 27.55 27.26 -3.25
N GLN A 174 26.26 27.31 -3.60
CA GLN A 174 25.63 28.52 -4.14
C GLN A 174 25.28 29.53 -3.04
N SER A 175 25.03 29.09 -1.80
CA SER A 175 24.86 29.99 -0.64
C SER A 175 26.11 30.80 -0.32
N ASP A 176 27.29 30.19 -0.38
CA ASP A 176 28.57 30.88 -0.15
C ASP A 176 28.99 31.75 -1.35
N THR A 177 28.64 31.31 -2.56
CA THR A 177 28.98 32.02 -3.81
C THR A 177 28.05 33.23 -4.07
N ALA A 178 26.76 33.15 -3.72
CA ALA A 178 25.80 34.25 -3.87
C ALA A 178 26.11 35.43 -2.92
N ALA A 179 26.54 35.14 -1.70
CA ALA A 179 27.02 36.17 -0.78
C ALA A 179 28.33 36.82 -1.27
N SER A 180 29.22 36.03 -1.90
CA SER A 180 30.53 36.50 -2.41
C SER A 180 30.41 37.29 -3.72
N THR A 181 29.43 36.98 -4.57
CA THR A 181 29.18 37.69 -5.84
C THR A 181 28.45 39.01 -5.62
N LEU A 182 27.50 39.09 -4.68
CA LEU A 182 26.90 40.38 -4.29
C LEU A 182 27.91 41.34 -3.66
N LEU A 183 28.92 40.82 -2.94
CA LEU A 183 30.00 41.65 -2.37
C LEU A 183 31.06 42.08 -3.41
N SER A 184 31.18 41.35 -4.53
CA SER A 184 32.17 41.64 -5.59
C SER A 184 31.63 42.55 -6.71
N LEU A 185 30.33 42.82 -6.75
CA LEU A 185 29.67 43.59 -7.81
C LEU A 185 29.61 45.11 -7.57
N ASP A 186 29.93 45.59 -6.37
CA ASP A 186 29.93 47.03 -6.02
C ASP A 186 31.26 47.75 -6.39
N GLY A 187 32.21 47.05 -7.03
CA GLY A 187 33.59 47.52 -7.18
C GLY A 187 34.13 47.72 -8.61
N ARG A 188 33.41 47.38 -9.69
CA ARG A 188 34.06 47.36 -11.03
C ARG A 188 33.16 47.80 -12.19
N LYS A 189 33.23 49.10 -12.49
CA LYS A 189 32.71 49.77 -13.68
C LYS A 189 33.76 49.69 -14.80
N THR A 190 33.58 48.81 -15.79
CA THR A 190 34.06 48.98 -17.20
C THR A 190 33.64 47.82 -18.11
N ALA A 191 33.30 48.19 -19.35
CA ALA A 191 32.73 47.38 -20.42
C ALA A 191 33.63 46.26 -20.97
N ALA A 192 33.02 45.12 -21.36
CA ALA A 192 33.43 44.29 -22.50
C ALA A 192 32.50 43.07 -22.72
N ALA A 193 31.90 43.00 -23.91
CA ALA A 193 31.60 41.85 -24.79
C ALA A 193 30.83 40.58 -24.29
N PRO A 194 30.02 39.93 -25.16
CA PRO A 194 29.11 38.86 -24.79
C PRO A 194 29.88 37.55 -24.60
N ALA A 195 30.03 37.11 -23.36
CA ALA A 195 30.61 35.82 -23.01
C ALA A 195 29.51 34.75 -23.03
N ALA A 196 29.73 33.75 -23.88
CA ALA A 196 29.40 32.33 -23.77
C ALA A 196 28.16 31.92 -22.94
N ALA A 197 27.21 31.28 -23.64
CA ALA A 197 26.06 30.58 -23.08
C ALA A 197 26.41 29.70 -21.86
N ASP A 198 25.74 29.96 -20.74
CA ASP A 198 25.78 29.14 -19.53
C ASP A 198 25.23 27.72 -19.83
N PRO A 199 26.03 26.65 -19.62
CA PRO A 199 25.62 25.25 -19.90
C PRO A 199 24.62 24.68 -18.87
N THR A 200 24.16 25.48 -17.90
CA THR A 200 23.27 25.03 -16.82
C THR A 200 21.79 25.10 -17.18
N VAL A 201 21.41 25.92 -18.16
CA VAL A 201 20.01 26.11 -18.57
C VAL A 201 19.46 24.92 -19.37
N ASP A 202 20.34 24.18 -20.06
CA ASP A 202 19.96 23.03 -20.89
C ASP A 202 19.87 21.68 -20.15
N ALA A 203 20.36 21.59 -18.92
CA ALA A 203 20.41 20.32 -18.19
C ALA A 203 19.02 19.84 -17.75
N ALA A 204 18.17 20.75 -17.25
CA ALA A 204 16.81 20.44 -16.80
C ALA A 204 15.89 19.89 -17.92
N PRO A 205 15.81 20.48 -19.13
CA PRO A 205 14.98 19.93 -20.19
C PRO A 205 15.53 18.59 -20.72
N ARG A 206 16.85 18.38 -20.75
CA ARG A 206 17.43 17.08 -21.12
C ARG A 206 17.05 15.99 -20.13
N LEU A 207 17.18 16.28 -18.82
CA LEU A 207 16.77 15.38 -17.74
C LEU A 207 15.31 14.97 -17.87
N ARG A 208 14.40 15.94 -18.06
CA ARG A 208 12.97 15.67 -18.26
C ARG A 208 12.73 14.77 -19.47
N ARG A 209 13.34 15.05 -20.62
CA ARG A 209 13.20 14.20 -21.82
C ARG A 209 13.64 12.76 -21.58
N ALA A 210 14.69 12.54 -20.80
CA ALA A 210 15.15 11.19 -20.49
C ALA A 210 14.21 10.46 -19.52
N ILE A 211 13.71 11.17 -18.50
CA ILE A 211 12.66 10.65 -17.61
C ILE A 211 11.42 10.25 -18.43
N ASP A 212 11.02 11.11 -19.37
CA ASP A 212 9.88 10.86 -20.27
C ASP A 212 10.15 9.63 -21.15
N GLN A 213 11.32 9.53 -21.77
CA GLN A 213 11.69 8.38 -22.59
C GLN A 213 11.71 7.06 -21.80
N ILE A 214 12.17 7.06 -20.55
CA ILE A 214 12.17 5.85 -19.72
C ILE A 214 10.75 5.49 -19.29
N SER A 215 9.95 6.49 -18.90
CA SER A 215 8.56 6.28 -18.54
C SER A 215 7.75 5.75 -19.72
N ASP A 216 7.93 6.34 -20.91
CA ASP A 216 7.29 5.93 -22.16
C ASP A 216 7.75 4.53 -22.58
N ALA A 217 9.04 4.20 -22.46
CA ALA A 217 9.55 2.87 -22.77
C ALA A 217 8.95 1.82 -21.82
N ALA A 218 8.91 2.09 -20.51
CA ALA A 218 8.29 1.20 -19.54
C ALA A 218 6.78 1.03 -19.79
N TYR A 219 6.08 2.13 -20.13
CA TYR A 219 4.67 2.12 -20.50
C TYR A 219 4.42 1.26 -21.74
N MET A 220 5.25 1.40 -22.78
CA MET A 220 5.10 0.63 -24.01
C MET A 220 5.37 -0.86 -23.82
N ILE A 221 6.30 -1.23 -22.94
CA ILE A 221 6.50 -2.63 -22.55
C ILE A 221 5.25 -3.19 -21.85
N ALA A 222 4.60 -2.39 -20.99
CA ALA A 222 3.41 -2.81 -20.24
C ALA A 222 2.15 -2.87 -21.12
N ASP A 223 2.00 -1.97 -22.08
CA ASP A 223 0.86 -1.87 -22.99
C ASP A 223 0.85 -3.00 -24.04
N GLU A 224 2.03 -3.43 -24.53
CA GLU A 224 2.19 -4.40 -25.62
C GLU A 224 1.31 -5.66 -25.42
N PRO A 225 0.35 -5.97 -26.32
CA PRO A 225 -0.64 -7.04 -26.12
C PRO A 225 -0.04 -8.44 -25.94
N ARG A 226 1.20 -8.66 -26.39
CA ARG A 226 1.93 -9.93 -26.27
C ARG A 226 2.50 -10.17 -24.87
N VAL A 227 2.64 -9.14 -24.05
CA VAL A 227 3.21 -9.25 -22.70
C VAL A 227 2.11 -9.60 -21.70
N PHE A 228 2.23 -10.76 -21.06
CA PHE A 228 1.37 -11.12 -19.93
C PHE A 228 1.80 -10.36 -18.67
N LEU A 229 0.94 -9.47 -18.17
CA LEU A 229 1.25 -8.64 -17.00
C LEU A 229 1.05 -9.46 -15.72
N THR A 230 2.13 -9.97 -15.14
CA THR A 230 2.11 -10.65 -13.84
C THR A 230 2.11 -9.63 -12.69
N PRO A 231 1.65 -9.99 -11.47
CA PRO A 231 1.68 -9.08 -10.34
C PRO A 231 3.09 -8.58 -9.99
N GLN A 232 4.14 -9.36 -10.27
CA GLN A 232 5.52 -8.95 -10.04
C GLN A 232 5.96 -7.86 -11.03
N LEU A 233 5.63 -8.02 -12.32
CA LEU A 233 5.90 -7.00 -13.34
C LEU A 233 5.13 -5.71 -13.05
N LEU A 234 3.89 -5.81 -12.57
CA LEU A 234 3.09 -4.64 -12.16
C LEU A 234 3.75 -3.91 -10.98
N GLU A 235 4.24 -4.63 -9.97
CA GLU A 235 4.94 -4.02 -8.82
C GLU A 235 6.22 -3.30 -9.26
N GLN A 236 7.02 -3.92 -10.13
CA GLN A 236 8.20 -3.27 -10.70
C GLN A 236 7.86 -2.01 -11.49
N TYR A 237 6.83 -2.07 -12.34
CA TYR A 237 6.36 -0.92 -13.11
C TYR A 237 5.93 0.25 -12.20
N VAL A 238 5.13 -0.04 -11.18
CA VAL A 238 4.67 0.98 -10.20
C VAL A 238 5.86 1.59 -9.46
N GLN A 239 6.86 0.79 -9.06
CA GLN A 239 8.06 1.31 -8.42
C GLN A 239 8.88 2.22 -9.34
N ILE A 240 9.02 1.87 -10.63
CA ILE A 240 9.70 2.70 -11.62
C ILE A 240 8.99 4.05 -11.77
N GLN A 241 7.67 4.04 -11.97
CA GLN A 241 6.90 5.28 -12.12
C GLN A 241 6.86 6.12 -10.83
N ALA A 242 6.84 5.48 -9.66
CA ALA A 242 6.94 6.15 -8.38
C ALA A 242 8.28 6.88 -8.21
N ARG A 243 9.39 6.31 -8.69
CA ARG A 243 10.71 6.95 -8.66
C ARG A 243 10.85 8.08 -9.67
N LEU A 244 10.28 7.91 -10.87
CA LEU A 244 10.31 8.93 -11.92
C LEU A 244 9.36 10.12 -11.64
N GLY A 245 8.38 9.95 -10.74
CA GLY A 245 7.42 10.99 -10.39
C GLY A 245 6.36 11.26 -11.47
N ARG A 246 6.12 10.30 -12.38
CA ARG A 246 5.12 10.41 -13.46
C ARG A 246 3.97 9.41 -13.26
N PRO A 247 2.98 9.70 -12.39
CA PRO A 247 1.88 8.77 -12.10
C PRO A 247 0.77 8.76 -13.17
N GLU A 248 0.83 9.62 -14.18
CA GLU A 248 -0.24 9.83 -15.17
C GLU A 248 -0.65 8.54 -15.90
N SER A 249 0.30 7.62 -16.12
CA SER A 249 0.07 6.35 -16.81
C SER A 249 -0.37 5.21 -15.88
N LEU A 250 -0.33 5.40 -14.54
CA LEU A 250 -0.65 4.36 -13.56
C LEU A 250 -2.10 3.88 -13.66
N PRO A 251 -3.14 4.76 -13.72
CA PRO A 251 -4.52 4.30 -13.82
C PRO A 251 -4.75 3.41 -15.04
N HIS A 252 -4.14 3.78 -16.17
CA HIS A 252 -4.28 3.04 -17.42
C HIS A 252 -3.70 1.63 -17.31
N VAL A 253 -2.45 1.49 -16.84
CA VAL A 253 -1.80 0.17 -16.69
C VAL A 253 -2.50 -0.71 -15.66
N LEU A 254 -3.05 -0.13 -14.58
CA LEU A 254 -3.86 -0.85 -13.60
C LEU A 254 -5.17 -1.38 -14.22
N SER A 255 -5.80 -0.60 -15.11
CA SER A 255 -6.96 -1.05 -15.87
C SER A 255 -6.62 -2.18 -16.86
N LEU A 256 -5.44 -2.11 -17.49
CA LEU A 256 -4.92 -3.15 -18.37
C LEU A 256 -4.65 -4.43 -17.59
N TYR A 257 -4.05 -4.38 -16.39
CA TYR A 257 -3.83 -5.58 -15.57
C TYR A 257 -5.10 -6.41 -15.36
N ALA A 258 -6.25 -5.75 -15.16
CA ALA A 258 -7.51 -6.43 -14.93
C ALA A 258 -8.18 -6.97 -16.22
N SER A 259 -7.99 -6.29 -17.36
CA SER A 259 -8.75 -6.52 -18.60
C SER A 259 -7.94 -7.16 -19.74
N LYS A 260 -6.60 -7.06 -19.70
CA LYS A 260 -5.71 -7.45 -20.79
C LYS A 260 -5.83 -8.95 -21.07
N PRO A 261 -6.10 -9.36 -22.32
CA PRO A 261 -6.22 -10.77 -22.65
C PRO A 261 -4.87 -11.46 -22.50
N ALA A 262 -4.86 -12.60 -21.82
CA ALA A 262 -3.64 -13.36 -21.62
C ALA A 262 -3.27 -14.11 -22.91
N PRO A 263 -2.08 -13.90 -23.48
CA PRO A 263 -1.63 -14.69 -24.61
C PRO A 263 -1.40 -16.13 -24.14
N ALA A 264 -2.15 -17.07 -24.70
CA ALA A 264 -1.83 -18.49 -24.54
C ALA A 264 -0.65 -18.82 -25.47
N PRO A 265 0.36 -19.58 -25.00
CA PRO A 265 1.45 -20.00 -25.85
C PRO A 265 0.87 -20.73 -27.06
N ALA A 266 1.31 -20.34 -28.25
CA ALA A 266 0.86 -21.00 -29.48
C ALA A 266 1.18 -22.50 -29.38
N PRO A 267 0.24 -23.39 -29.77
CA PRO A 267 0.44 -24.83 -29.67
C PRO A 267 1.58 -25.35 -30.57
N ALA A 268 2.07 -24.55 -31.51
CA ALA A 268 3.24 -24.82 -32.34
C ALA A 268 4.11 -23.56 -32.46
N ALA A 269 5.44 -23.73 -32.51
CA ALA A 269 6.38 -22.64 -32.76
C ALA A 269 6.09 -22.00 -34.13
N GLY A 270 5.44 -20.83 -34.13
CA GLY A 270 4.99 -20.11 -35.34
C GLY A 270 3.47 -20.12 -35.59
N GLY A 271 2.67 -20.72 -34.72
CA GLY A 271 1.20 -20.62 -34.80
C GLY A 271 0.66 -19.26 -34.32
N PRO A 272 -0.56 -18.87 -34.71
CA PRO A 272 -1.18 -17.63 -34.25
C PRO A 272 -1.36 -17.64 -32.71
N ILE A 273 -0.96 -16.55 -32.06
CA ILE A 273 -1.12 -16.38 -30.61
C ILE A 273 -2.62 -16.37 -30.29
N THR A 274 -3.07 -17.31 -29.47
CA THR A 274 -4.47 -17.37 -29.03
C THR A 274 -4.62 -16.55 -27.77
N TYR A 275 -5.46 -15.52 -27.82
CA TYR A 275 -5.70 -14.63 -26.68
C TYR A 275 -6.87 -15.13 -25.84
N LYS A 276 -6.64 -15.34 -24.55
CA LYS A 276 -7.69 -15.69 -23.59
C LYS A 276 -8.19 -14.43 -22.90
N THR A 277 -9.46 -14.09 -23.13
CA THR A 277 -10.12 -12.97 -22.44
C THR A 277 -10.06 -13.15 -20.93
N GLN A 278 -9.47 -12.18 -20.23
CA GLN A 278 -9.47 -12.15 -18.77
C GLN A 278 -10.78 -11.55 -18.26
N ASN A 279 -11.25 -12.07 -17.12
CA ASN A 279 -12.43 -11.51 -16.46
C ASN A 279 -11.95 -10.52 -15.39
N PRO A 280 -12.23 -9.21 -15.54
CA PRO A 280 -11.76 -8.17 -14.62
C PRO A 280 -12.39 -8.24 -13.24
N ARG A 281 -13.36 -9.14 -13.03
CA ARG A 281 -14.01 -9.38 -11.74
C ARG A 281 -13.46 -10.62 -11.01
N ARG A 282 -12.43 -11.29 -11.53
CA ARG A 282 -11.82 -12.42 -10.83
C ARG A 282 -10.94 -11.93 -9.68
N PRO A 283 -10.99 -12.58 -8.50
CA PRO A 283 -10.17 -12.19 -7.35
C PRO A 283 -8.66 -12.37 -7.62
N SER A 284 -8.27 -13.23 -8.58
CA SER A 284 -6.88 -13.39 -9.02
C SER A 284 -6.34 -12.18 -9.76
N SER A 285 -7.20 -11.39 -10.40
CA SER A 285 -6.85 -10.17 -11.13
C SER A 285 -6.90 -8.93 -10.23
N ALA A 286 -7.01 -9.11 -8.91
CA ALA A 286 -6.98 -8.01 -7.96
C ALA A 286 -5.55 -7.48 -7.80
N VAL A 287 -5.40 -6.16 -7.83
CA VAL A 287 -4.14 -5.50 -7.48
C VAL A 287 -3.89 -5.66 -5.98
N GLY A 288 -2.66 -6.00 -5.60
CA GLY A 288 -2.30 -6.14 -4.18
C GLY A 288 -2.38 -4.81 -3.44
N ALA A 289 -2.86 -4.82 -2.19
CA ALA A 289 -3.01 -3.62 -1.37
C ALA A 289 -1.71 -2.83 -1.21
N ARG A 290 -0.55 -3.52 -1.15
CA ARG A 290 0.77 -2.87 -1.09
C ARG A 290 1.10 -2.09 -2.37
N VAL A 291 0.85 -2.69 -3.53
CA VAL A 291 1.10 -2.06 -4.83
C VAL A 291 0.16 -0.87 -5.05
N ALA A 292 -1.10 -1.01 -4.62
CA ALA A 292 -2.08 0.08 -4.65
C ALA A 292 -1.65 1.26 -3.75
N ALA A 293 -1.17 0.98 -2.54
CA ALA A 293 -0.68 2.01 -1.63
C ALA A 293 0.54 2.75 -2.20
N THR A 294 1.52 2.04 -2.77
CA THR A 294 2.69 2.68 -3.39
C THR A 294 2.32 3.50 -4.63
N ALA A 295 1.35 3.03 -5.43
CA ALA A 295 0.85 3.78 -6.58
C ALA A 295 0.10 5.06 -6.14
N LEU A 296 -0.68 4.97 -5.07
CA LEU A 296 -1.40 6.11 -4.50
C LEU A 296 -0.41 7.12 -3.92
N GLU A 297 0.56 6.69 -3.12
CA GLU A 297 1.62 7.56 -2.58
C GLU A 297 2.40 8.27 -3.69
N ALA A 298 2.71 7.57 -4.79
CA ALA A 298 3.34 8.17 -5.96
C ALA A 298 2.46 9.25 -6.63
N ALA A 299 1.16 9.00 -6.77
CA ALA A 299 0.21 9.97 -7.32
C ALA A 299 0.04 11.19 -6.41
N LEU A 300 -0.01 10.98 -5.09
CA LEU A 300 -0.05 12.07 -4.09
C LEU A 300 1.23 12.89 -4.10
N ALA A 301 2.40 12.25 -4.24
CA ALA A 301 3.69 12.94 -4.30
C ALA A 301 3.83 13.84 -5.53
N ALA A 302 3.27 13.42 -6.67
CA ALA A 302 3.23 14.21 -7.89
C ALA A 302 2.07 15.23 -7.94
N GLN A 303 1.25 15.31 -6.88
CA GLN A 303 0.09 16.21 -6.78
C GLN A 303 -0.87 16.16 -7.99
N ASN A 304 -1.09 14.96 -8.56
CA ASN A 304 -2.04 14.79 -9.66
C ASN A 304 -3.31 14.09 -9.14
N LEU A 305 -4.40 14.86 -9.02
CA LEU A 305 -5.67 14.40 -8.45
C LEU A 305 -6.35 13.36 -9.34
N ASP A 306 -6.31 13.55 -10.65
CA ASP A 306 -6.91 12.63 -11.63
C ASP A 306 -6.21 11.26 -11.59
N ALA A 307 -4.88 11.26 -11.53
CA ALA A 307 -4.11 10.03 -11.37
C ALA A 307 -4.42 9.32 -10.04
N ALA A 308 -4.53 10.06 -8.94
CA ALA A 308 -4.84 9.49 -7.62
C ALA A 308 -6.24 8.85 -7.58
N VAL A 309 -7.26 9.54 -8.11
CA VAL A 309 -8.62 8.99 -8.21
C VAL A 309 -8.66 7.79 -9.15
N GLY A 310 -7.99 7.85 -10.29
CA GLY A 310 -7.90 6.75 -11.25
C GLY A 310 -7.21 5.50 -10.66
N VAL A 311 -6.16 5.68 -9.84
CA VAL A 311 -5.54 4.57 -9.09
C VAL A 311 -6.56 3.94 -8.13
N ILE A 312 -7.34 4.75 -7.39
CA ILE A 312 -8.36 4.23 -6.46
C ILE A 312 -9.46 3.46 -7.21
N GLU A 313 -9.91 3.97 -8.35
CA GLU A 313 -10.94 3.33 -9.18
C GLU A 313 -10.52 1.95 -9.69
N HIS A 314 -9.26 1.82 -10.14
CA HIS A 314 -8.73 0.58 -10.67
C HIS A 314 -8.11 -0.36 -9.63
N THR A 315 -8.03 0.05 -8.35
CA THR A 315 -7.51 -0.78 -7.25
C THR A 315 -8.58 -1.06 -6.20
N TYR A 316 -8.83 -0.14 -5.26
CA TYR A 316 -9.69 -0.35 -4.11
C TYR A 316 -11.18 -0.42 -4.47
N ALA A 317 -11.62 0.36 -5.46
CA ALA A 317 -13.01 0.32 -5.94
C ALA A 317 -13.28 -0.83 -6.92
N ALA A 318 -12.24 -1.52 -7.39
CA ALA A 318 -12.39 -2.58 -8.38
C ALA A 318 -13.14 -3.80 -7.79
N PRO A 319 -14.09 -4.41 -8.53
CA PRO A 319 -14.85 -5.55 -8.05
C PRO A 319 -13.96 -6.79 -7.79
N ALA A 320 -12.82 -6.90 -8.46
CA ALA A 320 -11.81 -7.92 -8.17
C ALA A 320 -11.24 -7.78 -6.76
N PHE A 321 -10.88 -6.57 -6.34
CA PHE A 321 -10.33 -6.30 -5.02
C PHE A 321 -11.33 -6.60 -3.91
N VAL A 322 -12.58 -6.16 -4.08
CA VAL A 322 -13.68 -6.46 -3.16
C VAL A 322 -13.89 -7.97 -2.97
N ARG A 323 -13.86 -8.74 -4.07
CA ARG A 323 -13.99 -10.21 -4.02
C ARG A 323 -12.76 -10.87 -3.39
N ALA A 324 -11.56 -10.38 -3.70
CA ALA A 324 -10.33 -10.86 -3.09
C ALA A 324 -10.31 -10.57 -1.58
N LYS A 325 -10.80 -9.39 -1.16
CA LYS A 325 -10.98 -9.01 0.25
C LYS A 325 -11.98 -9.95 0.94
N LEU A 326 -13.13 -10.22 0.32
CA LEU A 326 -14.10 -11.17 0.86
C LEU A 326 -13.50 -12.58 1.00
N LEU A 327 -12.70 -13.03 0.04
CA LEU A 327 -12.05 -14.33 0.10
C LEU A 327 -10.94 -14.37 1.17
N ARG A 328 -10.14 -13.31 1.32
CA ARG A 328 -9.04 -13.27 2.29
C ARG A 328 -9.52 -13.06 3.73
N HIS A 329 -10.47 -12.14 3.93
CA HIS A 329 -10.94 -11.76 5.26
C HIS A 329 -12.27 -12.40 5.67
N GLY A 330 -13.06 -12.90 4.73
CA GLY A 330 -14.31 -13.61 5.03
C GLY A 330 -14.12 -15.11 5.25
N LEU A 331 -13.09 -15.71 4.65
CA LEU A 331 -12.85 -17.15 4.76
C LEU A 331 -12.41 -17.57 6.17
N LEU A 332 -11.55 -16.79 6.81
CA LEU A 332 -11.09 -17.06 8.18
C LEU A 332 -12.23 -17.08 9.21
N PRO A 333 -13.09 -16.05 9.33
CA PRO A 333 -14.23 -16.12 10.25
C PRO A 333 -15.24 -17.20 9.85
N ALA A 334 -15.41 -17.50 8.55
CA ALA A 334 -16.28 -18.60 8.13
C ALA A 334 -15.78 -19.96 8.65
N PHE A 335 -14.48 -20.23 8.58
CA PHE A 335 -13.90 -21.43 9.18
C PHE A 335 -14.07 -21.49 10.69
N VAL A 336 -13.96 -20.35 11.39
CA VAL A 336 -14.21 -20.28 12.83
C VAL A 336 -15.66 -20.63 13.15
N VAL A 337 -16.63 -20.07 12.42
CA VAL A 337 -18.07 -20.35 12.64
C VAL A 337 -18.39 -21.84 12.45
N VAL A 338 -17.76 -22.51 11.49
CA VAL A 338 -17.96 -23.95 11.26
C VAL A 338 -17.19 -24.81 12.26
N GLY A 339 -15.97 -24.42 12.64
CA GLY A 339 -15.11 -25.18 13.55
C GLY A 339 -15.52 -25.08 15.03
N VAL A 340 -16.08 -23.95 15.45
CA VAL A 340 -16.47 -23.69 16.85
C VAL A 340 -17.46 -24.74 17.38
N PRO A 341 -18.57 -25.11 16.70
CA PRO A 341 -19.46 -26.17 17.17
C PRO A 341 -18.76 -27.53 17.38
N ALA A 342 -17.85 -27.91 16.49
CA ALA A 342 -17.13 -29.17 16.61
C ALA A 342 -16.14 -29.16 17.79
N ALA A 343 -15.41 -28.05 17.97
CA ALA A 343 -14.47 -27.86 19.07
C ALA A 343 -15.20 -27.78 20.43
N THR A 344 -16.31 -27.04 20.49
CA THR A 344 -17.14 -26.91 21.69
C THR A 344 -17.79 -28.22 22.09
N TYR A 345 -18.27 -29.01 21.14
CA TYR A 345 -18.79 -30.36 21.42
C TYR A 345 -17.71 -31.28 22.00
N SER A 346 -16.50 -31.23 21.42
CA SER A 346 -15.35 -32.02 21.90
C SER A 346 -14.94 -31.60 23.32
N LEU A 347 -14.90 -30.30 23.59
CA LEU A 347 -14.60 -29.75 24.91
C LEU A 347 -15.69 -30.10 25.95
N ALA A 348 -16.96 -29.95 25.58
CA ALA A 348 -18.10 -30.30 26.43
C ALA A 348 -18.11 -31.79 26.78
N SER A 349 -17.77 -32.66 25.82
CA SER A 349 -17.67 -34.11 26.05
C SER A 349 -16.59 -34.47 27.07
N LYS A 350 -15.48 -33.71 27.10
CA LYS A 350 -14.42 -33.90 28.11
C LYS A 350 -14.83 -33.36 29.48
N LEU A 351 -15.48 -32.19 29.52
CA LEU A 351 -15.98 -31.62 30.78
C LEU A 351 -17.05 -32.50 31.43
N ALA A 352 -17.91 -33.15 30.65
CA ALA A 352 -18.93 -34.06 31.16
C ALA A 352 -18.35 -35.28 31.89
N THR A 353 -17.11 -35.70 31.58
CA THR A 353 -16.46 -36.83 32.28
C THR A 353 -15.93 -36.46 33.67
N LEU A 354 -15.84 -35.16 33.99
CA LEU A 354 -15.36 -34.68 35.28
C LEU A 354 -16.48 -34.49 36.32
N GLN A 355 -17.74 -34.69 35.93
CA GLN A 355 -18.89 -34.47 36.80
C GLN A 355 -19.62 -35.78 37.12
N GLU A 356 -19.67 -36.18 38.40
CA GLU A 356 -20.33 -37.41 38.85
C GLU A 356 -21.81 -37.23 39.25
N THR A 357 -22.31 -35.99 39.28
CA THR A 357 -23.65 -35.66 39.82
C THR A 357 -24.78 -35.72 38.81
N MET A 358 -24.47 -35.80 37.50
CA MET A 358 -25.46 -35.75 36.42
C MET A 358 -25.15 -36.81 35.35
N ASP A 359 -26.18 -37.28 34.64
CA ASP A 359 -25.99 -38.18 33.50
C ASP A 359 -25.14 -37.50 32.41
N THR A 360 -24.21 -38.23 31.81
CA THR A 360 -23.21 -37.71 30.87
C THR A 360 -23.85 -36.99 29.68
N THR A 361 -25.03 -37.43 29.23
CA THR A 361 -25.76 -36.80 28.13
C THR A 361 -26.28 -35.41 28.50
N THR A 362 -26.85 -35.28 29.70
CA THR A 362 -27.36 -34.01 30.25
C THR A 362 -26.21 -33.04 30.57
N ALA A 363 -25.11 -33.54 31.13
CA ALA A 363 -23.93 -32.73 31.43
C ALA A 363 -23.27 -32.19 30.15
N THR A 364 -23.15 -33.01 29.10
CA THR A 364 -22.56 -32.60 27.81
C THR A 364 -23.41 -31.54 27.13
N SER A 365 -24.74 -31.74 27.06
CA SER A 365 -25.64 -30.79 26.40
C SER A 365 -25.70 -29.44 27.12
N LEU A 366 -25.75 -29.44 28.45
CA LEU A 366 -25.71 -28.22 29.26
C LEU A 366 -24.37 -27.47 29.09
N SER A 367 -23.24 -28.19 29.17
CA SER A 367 -21.91 -27.61 28.98
C SER A 367 -21.71 -27.06 27.57
N PHE A 368 -22.14 -27.82 26.56
CA PHE A 368 -22.10 -27.38 25.16
C PHE A 368 -22.92 -26.11 24.96
N ALA A 369 -24.15 -26.07 25.46
CA ALA A 369 -25.02 -24.90 25.36
C ALA A 369 -24.40 -23.68 26.06
N ALA A 370 -23.82 -23.85 27.25
CA ALA A 370 -23.17 -22.78 27.99
C ALA A 370 -21.95 -22.21 27.25
N ILE A 371 -21.07 -23.09 26.76
CA ILE A 371 -19.85 -22.68 26.03
C ILE A 371 -20.22 -22.04 24.69
N LEU A 372 -21.14 -22.65 23.94
CA LEU A 372 -21.58 -22.14 22.65
C LEU A 372 -22.27 -20.77 22.81
N ALA A 373 -23.10 -20.60 23.84
CA ALA A 373 -23.69 -19.32 24.18
C ALA A 373 -22.62 -18.27 24.49
N TYR A 374 -21.63 -18.59 25.34
CA TYR A 374 -20.55 -17.67 25.68
C TYR A 374 -19.75 -17.22 24.44
N ILE A 375 -19.41 -18.16 23.55
CA ILE A 375 -18.69 -17.86 22.30
C ILE A 375 -19.58 -17.07 21.35
N ALA A 376 -20.87 -17.39 21.23
CA ALA A 376 -21.79 -16.65 20.37
C ALA A 376 -21.98 -15.20 20.84
N PHE A 377 -22.16 -14.98 22.15
CA PHE A 377 -22.30 -13.63 22.72
C PHE A 377 -21.00 -12.83 22.56
N THR A 378 -19.86 -13.41 22.95
CA THR A 378 -18.55 -12.73 22.86
C THR A 378 -18.15 -12.49 21.41
N GLY A 379 -18.39 -13.46 20.53
CA GLY A 379 -18.13 -13.37 19.10
C GLY A 379 -18.98 -12.30 18.42
N THR A 380 -20.25 -12.14 18.82
CA THR A 380 -21.12 -11.08 18.29
C THR A 380 -20.56 -9.69 18.63
N ILE A 381 -20.10 -9.48 19.87
CA ILE A 381 -19.44 -8.23 20.28
C ILE A 381 -18.17 -7.99 19.45
N GLY A 382 -17.36 -9.02 19.23
CA GLY A 382 -16.16 -8.94 18.40
C GLY A 382 -16.45 -8.58 16.93
N VAL A 383 -17.50 -9.16 16.35
CA VAL A 383 -17.93 -8.83 14.97
C VAL A 383 -18.42 -7.39 14.90
N VAL A 384 -19.21 -6.92 15.87
CA VAL A 384 -19.67 -5.53 15.93
C VAL A 384 -18.47 -4.58 16.11
N ALA A 385 -17.53 -4.88 17.00
CA ALA A 385 -16.33 -4.09 17.20
C ALA A 385 -15.48 -4.01 15.92
N ASN A 386 -15.26 -5.13 15.24
CA ASN A 386 -14.49 -5.16 14.00
C ASN A 386 -15.19 -4.46 12.83
N THR A 387 -16.52 -4.52 12.75
CA THR A 387 -17.32 -3.82 11.73
C THR A 387 -17.54 -2.34 12.03
N THR A 388 -17.29 -1.92 13.27
CA THR A 388 -17.44 -0.53 13.74
C THR A 388 -16.10 0.16 14.00
N ALA A 389 -14.96 -0.55 13.91
CA ALA A 389 -13.64 0.04 14.08
C ALA A 389 -13.46 1.20 13.07
N ASN A 390 -13.28 2.41 13.59
CA ASN A 390 -13.43 3.66 12.83
C ASN A 390 -12.27 4.63 13.06
N ASP A 391 -11.04 4.12 13.11
CA ASP A 391 -9.89 4.92 13.58
C ASP A 391 -9.24 5.77 12.47
N GLN A 392 -9.77 5.73 11.24
CA GLN A 392 -9.15 6.36 10.06
C GLN A 392 -10.07 7.40 9.38
N MET A 393 -11.07 7.93 10.08
CA MET A 393 -11.91 9.03 9.56
C MET A 393 -11.35 10.37 10.01
N ARG A 394 -10.68 11.08 9.11
CA ARG A 394 -10.23 12.46 9.37
C ARG A 394 -11.12 13.48 8.66
N ARG A 395 -11.23 13.36 7.34
CA ARG A 395 -12.01 14.25 6.48
C ARG A 395 -13.17 13.54 5.79
N VAL A 396 -12.97 12.29 5.38
CA VAL A 396 -13.96 11.50 4.63
C VAL A 396 -14.69 10.52 5.54
N THR A 397 -15.99 10.74 5.70
CA THR A 397 -16.88 9.90 6.51
C THR A 397 -17.94 9.21 5.68
N TRP A 398 -18.56 8.19 6.26
CA TRP A 398 -19.69 7.51 5.63
C TRP A 398 -20.94 8.36 5.70
N ALA A 399 -21.70 8.46 4.60
CA ALA A 399 -23.01 9.10 4.65
C ALA A 399 -23.93 8.37 5.67
N PRO A 400 -24.80 9.11 6.38
CA PRO A 400 -25.74 8.51 7.31
C PRO A 400 -26.64 7.51 6.58
N GLY A 401 -26.88 6.34 7.19
CA GLY A 401 -27.71 5.26 6.61
C GLY A 401 -26.96 4.21 5.78
N THR A 402 -25.66 4.39 5.52
CA THR A 402 -24.83 3.36 4.87
C THR A 402 -24.73 2.08 5.72
N PRO A 403 -25.03 0.89 5.17
CA PRO A 403 -25.04 -0.36 5.93
C PRO A 403 -23.64 -0.80 6.34
N LEU A 404 -23.49 -1.37 7.55
CA LEU A 404 -22.20 -1.80 8.12
C LEU A 404 -21.39 -2.74 7.20
N ARG A 405 -22.08 -3.63 6.48
CA ARG A 405 -21.43 -4.54 5.51
C ARG A 405 -20.71 -3.78 4.40
N GLU A 406 -21.33 -2.72 3.89
CA GLU A 406 -20.80 -1.94 2.78
C GLU A 406 -19.64 -1.06 3.24
N ARG A 407 -19.73 -0.51 4.46
CA ARG A 407 -18.62 0.18 5.13
C ARG A 407 -17.41 -0.73 5.27
N TRP A 408 -17.59 -1.93 5.83
CA TRP A 408 -16.50 -2.89 5.98
C TRP A 408 -15.86 -3.27 4.65
N LEU A 409 -16.68 -3.50 3.61
CA LEU A 409 -16.21 -3.91 2.30
C LEU A 409 -15.38 -2.81 1.63
N ARG A 410 -15.85 -1.56 1.71
CA ARG A 410 -15.29 -0.37 1.05
C ARG A 410 -14.39 0.47 1.96
N GLU A 411 -14.03 -0.02 3.14
CA GLU A 411 -13.21 0.73 4.11
C GLU A 411 -11.86 1.16 3.53
N GLU A 412 -11.23 0.33 2.70
CA GLU A 412 -9.96 0.66 2.03
C GLU A 412 -10.12 1.78 0.99
N GLU A 413 -11.26 1.81 0.27
CA GLU A 413 -11.59 2.86 -0.68
C GLU A 413 -11.80 4.19 0.07
N ARG A 414 -12.50 4.16 1.20
CA ARG A 414 -12.70 5.35 2.05
C ARG A 414 -11.38 5.86 2.61
N ALA A 415 -10.53 4.98 3.16
CA ALA A 415 -9.23 5.37 3.70
C ALA A 415 -8.31 5.95 2.63
N ALA A 416 -8.32 5.39 1.40
CA ALA A 416 -7.59 5.94 0.28
C ALA A 416 -8.10 7.34 -0.11
N LEU A 417 -9.42 7.54 -0.18
CA LEU A 417 -10.01 8.86 -0.46
C LEU A 417 -9.76 9.88 0.66
N ASP A 418 -9.73 9.44 1.92
CA ASP A 418 -9.34 10.28 3.06
C ASP A 418 -7.89 10.76 2.94
N SER A 419 -6.98 9.89 2.49
CA SER A 419 -5.59 10.27 2.22
C SER A 419 -5.44 11.27 1.08
N VAL A 420 -6.23 11.11 0.01
CA VAL A 420 -6.31 12.07 -1.11
C VAL A 420 -6.82 13.42 -0.61
N ALA A 421 -7.94 13.44 0.13
CA ALA A 421 -8.47 14.66 0.71
C ALA A 421 -7.44 15.36 1.62
N CYS A 422 -6.74 14.62 2.47
CA CYS A 422 -5.71 15.19 3.34
C CYS A 422 -4.47 15.72 2.60
N ALA A 423 -4.17 15.22 1.40
CA ALA A 423 -3.00 15.60 0.62
C ALA A 423 -3.26 16.80 -0.30
N PHE A 424 -4.46 16.89 -0.88
CA PHE A 424 -4.84 18.00 -1.79
C PHE A 424 -5.43 19.20 -1.06
N GLY A 425 -5.95 19.00 0.16
CA GLY A 425 -6.46 20.10 0.96
C GLY A 425 -5.46 20.71 1.93
N PHE A 426 -5.96 21.66 2.73
CA PHE A 426 -5.28 22.15 3.89
C PHE A 426 -4.98 21.00 4.84
N ARG A 427 -3.82 21.10 5.51
CA ARG A 427 -3.41 20.12 6.52
C ARG A 427 -3.97 20.47 7.90
N GLU A 428 -4.38 21.73 8.09
CA GLU A 428 -4.89 22.27 9.34
C GLU A 428 -6.41 22.03 9.49
N ALA A 429 -6.81 21.38 10.59
CA ALA A 429 -8.21 21.00 10.82
C ALA A 429 -9.19 22.18 10.86
N HIS A 430 -8.77 23.34 11.38
CA HIS A 430 -9.59 24.55 11.43
C HIS A 430 -9.91 25.16 10.06
N ARG A 431 -9.20 24.77 8.99
CA ARG A 431 -9.41 25.27 7.62
C ARG A 431 -10.11 24.26 6.73
N PHE A 432 -10.45 23.08 7.26
CA PHE A 432 -11.24 22.12 6.51
C PHE A 432 -12.58 22.76 6.15
N GLY A 433 -13.08 22.52 4.94
CA GLY A 433 -14.27 23.17 4.41
C GLY A 433 -14.08 24.55 3.77
N GLU A 434 -12.94 25.23 3.97
CA GLU A 434 -12.62 26.51 3.30
C GLU A 434 -11.99 26.33 1.89
N GLU A 435 -11.83 25.09 1.45
CA GLU A 435 -11.12 24.75 0.21
C GLU A 435 -11.99 25.03 -1.03
N GLU A 436 -11.63 26.10 -1.73
CA GLU A 436 -12.19 26.45 -3.03
C GLU A 436 -11.21 26.06 -4.14
N GLY A 437 -11.64 25.16 -5.03
CA GLY A 437 -10.88 24.75 -6.21
C GLY A 437 -11.72 23.84 -7.10
N THR A 438 -11.60 23.99 -8.43
CA THR A 438 -12.38 23.16 -9.38
C THR A 438 -12.12 21.67 -9.19
N GLU A 439 -10.85 21.30 -8.97
CA GLU A 439 -10.43 19.92 -8.72
C GLU A 439 -10.94 19.39 -7.38
N PHE A 440 -10.87 20.22 -6.33
CA PHE A 440 -11.36 19.84 -5.00
C PHE A 440 -12.89 19.70 -4.97
N GLN A 441 -13.60 20.55 -5.71
CA GLN A 441 -15.06 20.43 -5.90
C GLN A 441 -15.43 19.17 -6.69
N ALA A 442 -14.66 18.81 -7.73
CA ALA A 442 -14.84 17.56 -8.44
C ALA A 442 -14.59 16.34 -7.56
N LEU A 443 -13.57 16.39 -6.68
CA LEU A 443 -13.30 15.37 -5.68
C LEU A 443 -14.47 15.23 -4.69
N ARG A 444 -15.00 16.36 -4.20
CA ARG A 444 -16.17 16.38 -3.31
C ARG A 444 -17.39 15.73 -3.97
N GLU A 445 -17.69 16.08 -5.22
CA GLU A 445 -18.78 15.45 -5.98
C GLU A 445 -18.54 13.95 -6.17
N TYR A 446 -17.31 13.55 -6.49
CA TYR A 446 -16.94 12.14 -6.63
C TYR A 446 -17.15 11.35 -5.32
N ILE A 447 -16.70 11.88 -4.18
CA ILE A 447 -16.88 11.28 -2.85
C ILE A 447 -18.39 11.18 -2.51
N MET A 448 -19.16 12.24 -2.77
CA MET A 448 -20.61 12.24 -2.56
C MET A 448 -21.34 11.20 -3.41
N ARG A 449 -20.99 11.05 -4.69
CA ARG A 449 -21.55 10.01 -5.59
C ARG A 449 -21.28 8.59 -5.08
N LYS A 450 -20.22 8.40 -4.30
CA LYS A 450 -19.84 7.12 -3.71
C LYS A 450 -20.52 6.83 -2.36
N GLY A 451 -21.38 7.71 -1.85
CA GLY A 451 -22.06 7.55 -0.56
C GLY A 451 -21.20 7.92 0.65
N MET A 452 -20.18 8.75 0.43
CA MET A 452 -19.30 9.29 1.46
C MET A 452 -19.47 10.81 1.53
N LEU A 453 -19.16 11.41 2.67
CA LEU A 453 -19.19 12.85 2.87
C LEU A 453 -17.77 13.34 3.13
N LEU A 454 -17.39 14.39 2.44
CA LEU A 454 -16.15 15.12 2.67
C LEU A 454 -16.45 16.30 3.60
N ASP A 455 -15.67 16.45 4.67
CA ASP A 455 -15.80 17.50 5.68
C ASP A 455 -17.21 17.59 6.26
N GLN A 456 -17.65 16.50 6.93
CA GLN A 456 -18.92 16.53 7.65
C GLN A 456 -18.88 17.60 8.73
N ILE A 457 -19.87 18.51 8.70
CA ILE A 457 -19.97 19.68 9.58
C ILE A 457 -19.84 19.29 11.07
N GLU A 458 -20.39 18.13 11.45
CA GLU A 458 -20.33 17.62 12.83
C GLU A 458 -18.92 17.25 13.32
N LEU A 459 -17.97 17.07 12.40
CA LEU A 459 -16.57 16.71 12.70
C LEU A 459 -15.61 17.89 12.52
N MET A 460 -16.12 19.06 12.12
CA MET A 460 -15.31 20.26 12.02
C MET A 460 -15.01 20.84 13.41
N GLU A 461 -13.76 21.18 13.65
CA GLU A 461 -13.35 21.87 14.88
C GLU A 461 -14.13 23.19 15.01
N GLY A 462 -14.88 23.35 16.10
CA GLY A 462 -15.71 24.53 16.38
C GLY A 462 -17.22 24.32 16.21
N MET A 463 -17.68 23.26 15.53
CA MET A 463 -19.11 22.96 15.38
C MET A 463 -19.65 21.95 16.40
N SER A 464 -18.78 21.17 17.04
CA SER A 464 -19.11 20.29 18.17
C SER A 464 -18.91 21.01 19.51
N SER A 465 -19.75 21.99 19.82
CA SER A 465 -19.81 22.65 21.14
C SER A 465 -20.83 21.98 22.06
#